data_AF-A0A2K8T7V5-F1
#
_entry.id   AF-A0A2K8T7V5-F1
#
_cell.length_a   1.000
_cell.length_b   1.000
_cell.length_c   1.000
_cell.angle_alpha   90.00
_cell.angle_beta   90.00
_cell.angle_gamma   90.00
#
_symmetry.space_group_name_H-M   'P 1'
#
loop_
_entity.id
_entity.type
_entity.pdbx_description
1 polymer ?
#
loop_
_entity_poly.entity_id
_entity_poly.type
_entity_poly.pdbx_seq_one_letter_code
_entity_poly.pdbx_strand_id
1 'polypeptide(L)' 'MIFRGLYHFNHAYNKGRTTDPILFFAAPENKNLDVVKTIRKKPQTLDLSPFPLPLTIPAFP' A
#
# COMPACT_ATOMS: atom_id res chain seq x y z
N MET A 1 -2.97 -8.16 5.40
CA MET A 1 -3.19 -9.40 6.19
C MET A 1 -4.62 -9.86 5.92
N ILE A 2 -4.83 -11.03 5.30
CA ILE A 2 -6.14 -11.40 4.69
C ILE A 2 -7.26 -11.53 5.73
N PHE A 3 -7.02 -12.22 6.86
CA PHE A 3 -8.04 -12.45 7.89
C PHE A 3 -8.58 -11.17 8.52
N ARG A 4 -7.70 -10.21 8.83
CA ARG A 4 -8.10 -8.90 9.37
C ARG A 4 -9.00 -8.15 8.39
N GLY A 5 -8.65 -8.17 7.10
CA GLY A 5 -9.46 -7.57 6.04
C GLY A 5 -10.85 -8.17 5.95
N LEU A 6 -10.93 -9.50 5.88
CA LEU A 6 -12.20 -10.23 5.80
C LEU A 6 -13.11 -9.98 7.00
N TYR A 7 -12.55 -9.88 8.20
CA TYR A 7 -13.32 -9.55 9.40
C TYR A 7 -14.03 -8.18 9.29
N HIS A 8 -13.28 -7.15 8.89
CA HIS A 8 -13.83 -5.80 8.74
C HIS A 8 -14.83 -5.71 7.59
N PHE A 9 -14.56 -6.41 6.48
CA PHE A 9 -15.49 -6.50 5.35
C PHE A 9 -16.80 -7.17 5.76
N ASN A 10 -16.75 -8.33 6.43
CA ASN A 10 -17.94 -9.06 6.86
C ASN A 10 -18.81 -8.22 7.81
N HIS A 11 -18.17 -7.53 8.77
CA HIS A 11 -18.88 -6.60 9.65
C HIS A 11 -19.50 -5.41 8.90
N ALA A 12 -18.84 -4.84 7.89
CA ALA A 12 -19.39 -3.76 7.07
C ALA A 12 -20.54 -4.23 6.16
N TYR A 13 -20.40 -5.44 5.61
CA TYR A 13 -21.38 -6.13 4.78
C TYR A 13 -22.68 -6.40 5.56
N ASN A 14 -22.57 -6.95 6.78
CA ASN A 14 -23.72 -7.21 7.64
C ASN A 14 -24.45 -5.92 8.08
N LYS A 15 -23.76 -4.78 8.05
CA LYS A 15 -24.36 -3.45 8.31
C LYS A 15 -24.95 -2.79 7.05
N GLY A 16 -24.89 -3.46 5.90
CA GLY A 16 -25.35 -2.91 4.62
C GLY A 16 -24.53 -1.72 4.11
N ARG A 17 -23.32 -1.51 4.64
CA ARG A 17 -22.46 -0.35 4.28
C ARG A 17 -21.63 -0.58 3.03
N THR A 18 -21.49 -1.82 2.60
CA THR A 18 -20.63 -2.22 1.50
C THR A 18 -21.12 -3.57 1.00
N THR A 19 -21.20 -3.71 -0.32
CA THR A 19 -21.47 -4.98 -1.01
C THR A 19 -20.22 -5.49 -1.73
N ASP A 20 -19.40 -4.56 -2.24
CA ASP A 20 -18.29 -4.89 -3.12
C ASP A 20 -16.96 -4.95 -2.35
N PRO A 21 -16.33 -6.13 -2.26
CA PRO A 21 -15.08 -6.29 -1.52
C PRO A 21 -13.92 -5.51 -2.17
N ILE A 22 -13.91 -5.38 -3.49
CA ILE A 22 -12.86 -4.65 -4.22
C ILE A 22 -12.89 -3.18 -3.87
N LEU A 23 -14.06 -2.54 -3.95
CA LEU A 23 -14.23 -1.13 -3.59
C LEU A 23 -13.89 -0.89 -2.11
N PHE A 24 -14.29 -1.82 -1.24
CA PHE A 24 -13.99 -1.74 0.19
C PHE A 24 -12.49 -1.77 0.48
N PHE A 25 -11.75 -2.73 -0.08
CA PHE A 25 -10.32 -2.86 0.19
C PHE A 25 -9.46 -1.84 -0.56
N ALA A 26 -9.95 -1.27 -1.66
CA ALA A 26 -9.28 -0.22 -2.41
C ALA A 26 -9.49 1.18 -1.80
N ALA A 27 -10.47 1.36 -0.91
CA ALA A 27 -10.77 2.64 -0.29
C ALA A 27 -9.57 3.16 0.54
N PRO A 28 -9.26 4.47 0.49
CA PRO A 28 -8.13 5.05 1.24
C PRO A 28 -8.28 4.89 2.76
N GLU A 29 -9.52 4.87 3.26
CA GLU A 29 -9.87 4.66 4.66
C GLU A 29 -9.46 3.26 5.17
N ASN A 30 -9.53 2.25 4.31
CA ASN A 30 -9.26 0.85 4.63
C ASN A 30 -7.83 0.40 4.26
N LYS A 31 -6.97 1.37 3.89
CA LYS A 31 -5.57 1.11 3.55
C LYS A 31 -4.79 0.46 4.70
N ASN A 32 -5.19 0.75 5.94
CA ASN A 32 -4.64 0.15 7.16
C ASN A 32 -4.85 -1.38 7.28
N LEU A 33 -5.74 -1.98 6.48
CA LEU A 33 -5.96 -3.42 6.47
C LEU A 33 -4.84 -4.18 5.74
N ASP A 34 -4.00 -3.47 4.97
CA ASP A 34 -2.88 -4.02 4.19
C ASP A 34 -3.28 -5.27 3.38
N VAL A 35 -4.51 -5.25 2.84
CA VAL A 35 -5.06 -6.31 1.97
C VAL A 35 -4.56 -6.07 0.55
N VAL A 36 -4.78 -4.85 0.03
CA VAL A 36 -4.22 -4.41 -1.24
C VAL A 36 -2.79 -3.98 -1.02
N LYS A 37 -1.85 -4.63 -1.72
CA LYS A 37 -0.44 -4.26 -1.69
C LYS A 37 -0.22 -3.00 -2.51
N THR A 38 0.55 -2.07 -1.97
CA THR A 38 1.00 -0.90 -2.73
C THR A 38 2.03 -1.32 -3.77
N ILE A 39 2.06 -0.58 -4.88
CA ILE A 39 3.15 -0.71 -5.86
C ILE A 39 4.45 -0.35 -5.15
N ARG A 40 5.41 -1.29 -5.15
CA ARG A 40 6.71 -1.09 -4.52
C ARG A 40 7.44 0.04 -5.26
N LYS A 41 8.09 0.94 -4.50
CA LYS A 41 9.00 1.92 -5.09
C LYS A 41 10.08 1.20 -5.91
N LYS A 42 10.50 1.80 -7.02
CA LYS A 42 11.59 1.26 -7.84
C LYS A 42 12.81 1.00 -6.94
N PRO A 43 13.47 -0.17 -7.00
CA PRO A 43 14.67 -0.41 -6.23
C PRO A 43 15.70 0.67 -6.58
N GLN A 44 16.26 1.31 -5.55
CA GLN A 44 17.36 2.23 -5.74
C GLN A 44 18.59 1.41 -6.12
N THR A 45 19.11 1.64 -7.33
CA THR A 45 20.39 1.09 -7.76
C THR A 45 21.48 1.78 -6.97
N LEU A 46 22.24 0.99 -6.19
CA LEU A 46 23.43 1.48 -5.50
C LEU A 46 24.55 1.71 -6.52
N ASP A 47 25.19 2.87 -6.47
CA ASP A 47 26.43 3.09 -7.20
C ASP A 47 27.56 2.33 -6.52
N LEU A 48 28.18 1.40 -7.25
CA LEU A 48 29.31 0.58 -6.78
C LEU A 48 30.66 1.11 -7.28
N SER A 49 30.68 2.34 -7.80
CA SER A 49 31.92 2.99 -8.20
C SER A 49 32.91 3.10 -7.01
N PRO A 50 34.24 3.07 -7.26
CA PRO A 50 35.24 3.16 -6.19
C PRO A 50 35.14 4.46 -5.37
N PHE A 51 34.57 5.50 -5.95
CA PHE A 51 34.32 6.79 -5.34
C PHE A 51 32.87 7.21 -5.63
N PRO A 52 31.90 6.71 -4.85
CA PRO A 52 30.50 7.02 -5.08
C PRO A 52 30.27 8.51 -4.82
N LEU A 53 29.64 9.18 -5.78
CA LEU A 53 29.19 10.56 -5.58
C LEU A 53 28.10 10.58 -4.50
N PRO A 54 28.07 11.58 -3.61
CA PRO A 54 26.99 11.72 -2.65
C PRO A 54 25.67 11.78 -3.40
N LEU A 55 24.72 10.93 -2.97
CA LEU A 55 23.38 10.86 -3.52
C LEU A 55 22.74 12.25 -3.41
N THR A 56 22.84 13.04 -4.47
CA THR A 56 22.08 14.27 -4.64
C THR A 56 20.66 13.81 -4.81
N ILE A 57 19.92 13.77 -3.70
CA ILE A 57 18.48 13.55 -3.72
C ILE A 57 17.93 14.66 -4.61
N PRO A 58 17.37 14.38 -5.80
CA PRO A 58 16.69 15.43 -6.52
C PRO A 58 15.56 15.88 -5.60
N ALA A 59 15.59 17.15 -5.20
CA ALA A 59 14.49 17.77 -4.49
C ALA A 59 13.25 17.50 -5.34
N PHE A 60 12.38 16.62 -4.86
CA PHE A 60 11.11 16.36 -5.52
C PHE A 60 10.32 17.68 -5.53
N PRO A 61 9.76 18.11 -6.68
CA PRO A 61 8.77 19.17 -6.69
C PRO A 61 7.49 18.75 -5.95
#